data_AF-A0A2N2MAP7-F1
#
_entry.id   AF-A0A2N2MAP7-F1
#
_cell.length_a   1.000
_cell.length_b   1.000
_cell.length_c   1.000
_cell.angle_alpha   90.00
_cell.angle_beta   90.00
_cell.angle_gamma   90.00
#
_symmetry.space_group_name_H-M   'P 1'
#
loop_
_entity.id
_entity.type
_entity.pdbx_description
1 polymer ?
#
loop_
_entity_poly.entity_id
_entity_poly.type
_entity_poly.pdbx_seq_one_letter_code
_entity_poly.pdbx_strand_id
1 'polypeptide(L)'
;MTKFLNKWFRQIHRWIAIPTALLIPIALIIKLVGNPGVVAFWEKWDKLPSVLMLFMAITGAYLYLLPYIVKRQRKQKSAAI
;
A
#
# COMPACT_ATOMS: atom_id res chain seq x y z
N MET A 1 -3.24 -2.30 -21.04
CA MET A 1 -2.29 -2.69 -19.97
C MET A 1 -2.37 -4.19 -19.77
N THR A 2 -1.24 -4.88 -19.77
CA THR A 2 -1.18 -6.34 -19.72
C THR A 2 -1.88 -6.83 -18.45
N LYS A 3 -2.75 -7.85 -18.56
CA LYS A 3 -3.45 -8.46 -17.40
C LYS A 3 -2.48 -8.84 -16.27
N PHE A 4 -1.22 -9.05 -16.62
CA PHE A 4 -0.10 -9.34 -15.75
C PHE A 4 0.22 -8.20 -14.77
N LEU A 5 0.38 -6.95 -15.24
CA LEU A 5 0.66 -5.81 -14.35
C LEU A 5 -0.46 -5.61 -13.32
N ASN A 6 -1.71 -5.78 -13.72
CA ASN A 6 -2.86 -5.63 -12.84
C ASN A 6 -2.92 -6.68 -11.71
N LYS A 7 -2.52 -7.92 -12.01
CA LYS A 7 -2.40 -8.97 -10.98
C LYS A 7 -1.21 -8.69 -10.08
N TRP A 8 -0.07 -8.32 -10.65
CA TRP A 8 1.16 -8.03 -9.92
C TRP A 8 1.00 -6.88 -8.94
N PHE A 9 0.36 -5.77 -9.35
CA PHE A 9 0.12 -4.61 -8.50
C PHE A 9 -0.80 -4.92 -7.31
N ARG A 10 -1.84 -5.76 -7.51
CA ARG A 10 -2.70 -6.24 -6.41
C ARG A 10 -1.94 -7.16 -5.46
N GLN A 11 -1.08 -8.03 -6.00
CA GLN A 11 -0.28 -8.94 -5.20
C GLN A 11 0.67 -8.16 -4.29
N ILE A 12 1.39 -7.17 -4.85
CA ILE A 12 2.31 -6.30 -4.09
C ILE A 12 1.57 -5.45 -3.07
N HIS A 13 0.45 -4.82 -3.45
CA HIS A 13 -0.36 -4.05 -2.52
C HIS A 13 -0.79 -4.91 -1.33
N ARG A 14 -1.27 -6.13 -1.58
CA ARG A 14 -1.67 -7.06 -0.50
C ARG A 14 -0.47 -7.58 0.31
N TRP A 15 0.68 -7.79 -0.32
CA TRP A 15 1.92 -8.21 0.34
C TRP A 15 2.52 -7.13 1.24
N ILE A 16 2.37 -5.85 0.90
CA ILE A 16 2.81 -4.73 1.75
C ILE A 16 1.77 -4.47 2.86
N ALA A 17 0.50 -4.84 2.66
CA ALA A 17 -0.59 -4.61 3.64
C ALA A 17 -0.37 -5.34 4.93
N ILE A 18 -0.08 -6.62 4.80
CA ILE A 18 0.04 -7.54 5.92
C ILE A 18 1.16 -7.09 6.87
N PRO A 19 2.40 -6.84 6.42
CA PRO A 19 3.46 -6.37 7.31
C PRO A 19 3.18 -4.97 7.84
N THR A 20 2.63 -4.05 7.05
CA THR A 20 2.29 -2.70 7.54
C THR A 20 1.25 -2.75 8.66
N ALA A 21 0.20 -3.56 8.49
CA ALA A 21 -0.87 -3.75 9.47
C ALA A 21 -0.39 -4.48 10.74
N LEU A 22 0.64 -5.32 10.64
CA LEU A 22 1.29 -5.97 11.78
C LEU A 22 2.28 -5.05 12.51
N LEU A 23 3.02 -4.21 11.78
CA LEU A 23 4.00 -3.30 12.37
C LEU A 23 3.34 -2.28 13.32
N ILE A 24 2.15 -1.78 13.01
CA ILE A 24 1.44 -0.78 13.82
C ILE A 24 1.15 -1.30 15.25
N PRO A 25 0.46 -2.44 15.45
CA PRO A 25 0.21 -2.97 16.79
C PRO A 25 1.49 -3.40 17.50
N ILE A 26 2.51 -3.89 16.79
CA ILE A 26 3.82 -4.21 17.38
C ILE A 26 4.47 -2.93 17.92
N ALA A 27 4.46 -1.83 17.16
CA ALA A 27 4.96 -0.52 17.59
C ALA A 27 4.27 -0.05 18.87
N LEU A 28 2.93 -0.20 18.91
CA LEU A 28 2.12 0.18 20.06
C LEU A 28 2.46 -0.65 21.29
N ILE A 29 2.62 -1.97 21.17
CA ILE A 29 3.01 -2.84 22.29
C ILE A 29 4.39 -2.46 22.81
N ILE A 30 5.36 -2.18 21.92
CA ILE A 30 6.72 -1.80 22.32
C ILE A 30 6.73 -0.45 23.05
N LYS A 31 5.96 0.53 22.55
CA LYS A 31 5.74 1.81 23.26
C LYS A 31 5.07 1.60 24.62
N LEU A 32 4.13 0.67 24.74
CA LEU A 32 3.40 0.38 25.97
C LEU A 32 4.27 -0.33 27.03
N VAL A 33 5.16 -1.22 26.61
CA VAL A 33 6.11 -1.94 27.49
C VAL A 33 7.23 -1.02 27.98
N GLY A 34 7.52 0.08 27.27
CA GLY A 34 8.33 1.18 27.78
C GLY A 34 9.83 0.88 27.97
N ASN A 35 10.37 -0.17 27.33
CA ASN A 35 11.79 -0.50 27.45
C ASN A 35 12.64 0.54 26.66
N PRO A 36 13.45 1.37 27.33
CA PRO A 36 14.12 2.52 26.70
C PRO A 36 15.13 2.13 25.61
N GLY A 37 15.77 0.96 25.73
CA GLY A 37 16.72 0.47 24.72
C GLY A 37 16.04 0.02 23.43
N VAL A 38 14.85 -0.59 23.56
CA VAL A 38 14.05 -1.05 22.41
C VAL A 38 13.31 0.13 21.77
N VAL A 39 12.77 1.05 22.58
CA VAL A 39 12.05 2.24 22.10
C VAL A 39 12.96 3.14 21.27
N ALA A 40 14.19 3.44 21.70
CA ALA A 40 15.11 4.28 20.93
C ALA A 40 15.49 3.67 19.57
N PHE A 41 15.63 2.34 19.50
CA PHE A 41 15.85 1.65 18.24
C PHE A 41 14.59 1.68 17.36
N TRP A 42 13.41 1.51 17.96
CA TRP A 42 12.12 1.56 17.27
C TRP A 42 11.74 2.94 16.77
N GLU A 43 12.14 4.01 17.46
CA GLU A 43 11.82 5.40 17.10
C GLU A 43 12.39 5.78 15.72
N LYS A 44 13.56 5.23 15.36
CA LYS A 44 14.11 5.35 14.00
C LYS A 44 13.26 4.62 12.95
N TRP A 45 12.62 3.52 13.32
CA TRP A 45 11.78 2.70 12.45
C TRP A 45 10.30 3.10 12.47
N ASP A 46 9.87 3.99 13.39
CA ASP A 46 8.49 4.47 13.55
C ASP A 46 7.98 5.23 12.30
N LYS A 47 8.90 5.74 11.46
CA LYS A 47 8.56 6.36 10.16
C LYS A 47 8.29 5.34 9.06
N LEU A 48 8.75 4.09 9.20
CA LEU A 48 8.62 3.06 8.17
C LEU A 48 7.15 2.69 7.91
N PRO A 49 6.30 2.43 8.93
CA PRO A 49 4.87 2.20 8.74
C PRO A 49 4.18 3.38 8.03
N SER A 50 4.51 4.62 8.38
CA SER A 50 3.93 5.81 7.76
C SER A 50 4.26 5.93 6.27
N VAL A 51 5.52 5.67 5.89
CA VAL A 51 5.94 5.66 4.47
C VAL A 51 5.26 4.51 3.72
N LEU A 52 5.22 3.32 4.31
CA LEU A 52 4.54 2.17 3.71
C LEU A 52 3.03 2.43 3.53
N MET A 53 2.39 3.08 4.50
CA MET A 53 0.99 3.47 4.45
C MET A 53 0.70 4.54 3.39
N LEU A 54 1.63 5.47 3.15
CA LEU A 54 1.53 6.42 2.04
C LEU A 54 1.64 5.70 0.68
N PHE A 55 2.63 4.81 0.55
CA PHE A 55 2.82 4.01 -0.67
C PHE A 55 1.59 3.14 -0.97
N MET A 56 0.97 2.60 0.08
CA MET A 56 -0.30 1.91 0.04
C MET A 56 -1.44 2.78 -0.48
N ALA A 57 -1.61 3.98 0.07
CA ALA A 57 -2.65 4.89 -0.37
C ALA A 57 -2.52 5.21 -1.87
N ILE A 58 -1.29 5.48 -2.34
CA ILE A 58 -1.00 5.77 -3.75
C ILE A 58 -1.30 4.54 -4.63
N THR A 59 -0.78 3.37 -4.26
CA THR A 59 -0.95 2.14 -5.05
C THR A 59 -2.41 1.65 -5.07
N GLY A 60 -3.12 1.81 -3.95
CA GLY A 60 -4.54 1.51 -3.83
C GLY A 60 -5.40 2.47 -4.66
N ALA A 61 -5.14 3.77 -4.60
CA ALA A 61 -5.84 4.78 -5.40
C ALA A 61 -5.64 4.54 -6.91
N TYR A 62 -4.42 4.19 -7.33
CA TYR A 62 -4.13 3.84 -8.72
C TYR A 62 -4.93 2.61 -9.17
N LEU A 63 -4.94 1.53 -8.38
CA LEU A 63 -5.71 0.31 -8.65
C LEU A 63 -7.21 0.57 -8.72
N TYR A 64 -7.72 1.49 -7.90
CA TYR A 64 -9.12 1.89 -7.88
C TYR A 64 -9.52 2.68 -9.14
N LEU A 65 -8.66 3.58 -9.62
CA LEU A 65 -8.89 4.38 -10.83
C LEU A 65 -8.73 3.60 -12.13
N LEU A 66 -7.90 2.56 -12.13
CA LEU A 66 -7.58 1.78 -13.31
C LEU A 66 -8.80 1.20 -14.07
N PRO A 67 -9.81 0.57 -13.43
CA PRO A 67 -11.00 0.12 -14.15
C PRO A 67 -11.79 1.26 -14.79
N TYR A 68 -11.83 2.45 -14.17
CA TYR A 68 -12.49 3.62 -14.74
C TYR A 68 -11.78 4.13 -16.00
N ILE A 69 -10.45 4.19 -15.98
CA ILE A 69 -9.63 4.61 -17.12
C ILE A 69 -9.77 3.60 -18.27
N VAL A 70 -9.69 2.30 -17.98
CA VAL A 70 -9.83 1.24 -18.98
C VAL A 70 -11.22 1.24 -19.63
N LYS A 71 -12.28 1.48 -18.84
CA LYS A 71 -13.65 1.58 -19.36
C LYS A 71 -13.83 2.78 -20.29
N ARG A 72 -13.22 3.93 -19.97
CA ARG A 72 -13.25 5.15 -20.80
C ARG A 72 -12.47 4.95 -22.11
N GLN A 73 -11.31 4.30 -22.06
CA GLN A 73 -10.49 4.02 -23.24
C GLN A 73 -11.18 3.05 -24.22
N ARG A 74 -11.90 2.04 -23.72
CA ARG A 74 -12.71 1.14 -24.57
C ARG A 74 -13.84 1.88 -25.27
N LYS A 75 -14.57 2.75 -24.57
CA LYS A 75 -15.66 3.54 -25.17
C LYS A 75 -15.16 4.47 -26.30
N GLN A 76 -14.00 5.10 -26.12
CA GLN A 76 -13.42 5.95 -27.17
C GLN A 76 -13.01 5.14 -28.42
N LYS A 77 -12.48 3.93 -28.24
CA LYS A 77 -12.17 3.05 -29.38
C LYS A 77 -13.41 2.54 -30.12
N SER A 78 -14.50 2.26 -29.40
CA SER A 78 -15.76 1.84 -30.02
C SER A 78 -16.56 2.98 -30.65
N ALA A 79 -16.28 4.24 -30.31
CA ALA A 79 -16.89 5.42 -30.93
C ALA A 79 -16.10 5.94 -32.14
N ALA A 80 -14.91 5.41 -32.38
CA ALA A 80 -14.04 5.75 -33.52
C ALA A 80 -14.09 4.71 -34.66
N ILE A 81 -14.96 3.69 -34.53
CA ILE A 81 -15.29 2.66 -35.53
C ILE A 81 -16.77 2.87 -35.87
#